data_AF-A0A329LVT2-F1
#
_entry.id   AF-A0A329LVT2-F1
#
_cell.length_a   1.000
_cell.length_b   1.000
_cell.length_c   1.000
_cell.angle_alpha   90.00
_cell.angle_beta   90.00
_cell.angle_gamma   90.00
#
_symmetry.space_group_name_H-M   'P 1'
#
loop_
_entity.id
_entity.type
_entity.pdbx_description
1 polymer ?
#
loop_
_entity_poly.entity_id
_entity_poly.type
_entity_poly.pdbx_seq_one_letter_code
_entity_poly.pdbx_strand_id
1 'polypeptide(L)'
;MTSSWDRARAVADAVLYEGYLLYPYRGTSSKNQSRWQFGVVGPTGAAEAGLGEDDTLSAQFLVDDARALTLVLRFLQLQHRRAERATGDGDFEHVDELRTATASWLTWDEAVECEISFGPLAFGDQPWSLPVTVRAATDLEAVDGGRLVRERHEIAGLLTVTAEPDGDLRRVSVRITNTGAPAHDKADAIERSMIGTHLIAEVVGGRFISLLEAPQAATDAAARCAQHRCFPVLAGPPGTDDILLISPIILYDHPEVAEQSDTALYDCTEIDEILTLRVMTMTDDEKAQARATDPRAARIIDECDAMSPEAMARLHGVLRDPHAPDVCAALVPEVPDGVDWWDPLADNAVRPEVDAVLVNGIRVARGSRVRLRPRRNADAQDIFVAGKTARVTSVHSDVEGNKHVGVVVDEDPAADLHDWYGRYLYFSPDEVEPLQSQHSTNP
;
A
#
# COMPACT_ATOMS: atom_id res chain seq x y z
N MET A 1 0.30 -18.14 19.37
CA MET A 1 0.11 -18.14 17.91
C MET A 1 -1.02 -17.18 17.65
N THR A 2 -0.76 -16.07 16.99
CA THR A 2 -1.81 -15.19 16.48
C THR A 2 -2.65 -15.98 15.50
N SER A 3 -3.97 -15.85 15.56
CA SER A 3 -4.86 -16.53 14.62
C SER A 3 -4.65 -15.96 13.21
N SER A 4 -4.99 -16.72 12.16
CA SER A 4 -4.95 -16.21 10.77
C SER A 4 -5.68 -14.87 10.63
N TRP A 5 -6.75 -14.72 11.41
CA TRP A 5 -7.56 -13.52 11.47
C TRP A 5 -6.82 -12.33 12.10
N ASP A 6 -6.05 -12.54 13.18
CA ASP A 6 -5.26 -11.47 13.81
C ASP A 6 -4.21 -10.91 12.85
N ARG A 7 -3.55 -11.78 12.07
CA ARG A 7 -2.57 -11.35 11.04
C ARG A 7 -3.24 -10.60 9.89
N ALA A 8 -4.34 -11.15 9.37
CA ALA A 8 -5.11 -10.48 8.31
C ALA A 8 -5.63 -9.11 8.78
N ARG A 9 -6.07 -9.01 10.04
CA ARG A 9 -6.52 -7.76 10.65
C ARG A 9 -5.39 -6.74 10.77
N ALA A 10 -4.20 -7.15 11.19
CA ALA A 10 -3.07 -6.23 11.29
C ALA A 10 -2.73 -5.57 9.94
N VAL A 11 -2.70 -6.34 8.85
CA VAL A 11 -2.52 -5.80 7.49
C VAL A 11 -3.69 -4.90 7.10
N ALA A 12 -4.92 -5.33 7.39
CA ALA A 12 -6.12 -4.55 7.11
C ALA A 12 -6.14 -3.20 7.86
N ASP A 13 -5.61 -3.15 9.09
CA ASP A 13 -5.45 -1.90 9.87
C ASP A 13 -4.43 -0.98 9.20
N ALA A 14 -3.30 -1.51 8.72
CA ALA A 14 -2.30 -0.74 7.98
C ALA A 14 -2.91 -0.15 6.69
N VAL A 15 -3.62 -0.98 5.91
CA VAL A 15 -4.32 -0.55 4.69
C VAL A 15 -5.38 0.52 4.98
N LEU A 16 -6.14 0.38 6.07
CA LEU A 16 -7.20 1.31 6.45
C LEU A 16 -6.68 2.74 6.69
N TYR A 17 -5.51 2.82 7.32
CA TYR A 17 -4.90 4.08 7.71
C TYR A 17 -3.86 4.58 6.72
N GLU A 18 -3.61 3.86 5.63
CA GLU A 18 -2.64 4.27 4.63
C GLU A 18 -3.02 5.64 4.04
N GLY A 19 -2.09 6.60 4.14
CA GLY A 19 -2.31 7.97 3.69
C GLY A 19 -3.29 8.79 4.55
N TYR A 20 -3.67 8.31 5.75
CA TYR A 20 -4.59 9.02 6.65
C TYR A 20 -4.01 10.35 7.14
N LEU A 21 -2.77 10.31 7.64
CA LEU A 21 -2.04 11.47 8.13
C LEU A 21 -0.56 11.27 7.85
N LEU A 22 -0.03 12.07 6.92
CA LEU A 22 1.33 11.92 6.41
C LEU A 22 2.29 12.89 7.11
N TYR A 23 3.57 12.51 7.20
CA TYR A 23 4.63 13.40 7.68
C TYR A 23 4.57 14.75 6.91
N PRO A 24 4.58 15.90 7.62
CA PRO A 24 4.99 16.11 9.02
C PRO A 24 3.85 16.07 10.06
N TYR A 25 2.76 15.37 9.80
CA TYR A 25 1.64 15.11 10.73
C TYR A 25 0.93 16.38 11.27
N ARG A 26 1.07 17.50 10.57
CA ARG A 26 0.43 18.77 10.90
C ARG A 26 -0.77 19.04 10.00
N GLY A 27 -1.85 19.56 10.57
CA GLY A 27 -3.04 19.94 9.81
C GLY A 27 -2.83 21.10 8.83
N THR A 28 -1.79 21.92 9.03
CA THR A 28 -1.42 22.98 8.09
C THR A 28 -0.61 22.50 6.89
N SER A 29 -0.21 21.22 6.86
CA SER A 29 0.51 20.65 5.72
C SER A 29 -0.45 20.39 4.58
N SER A 30 -0.13 20.87 3.38
CA SER A 30 -1.00 20.72 2.20
C SER A 30 -1.39 19.27 1.92
N LYS A 31 -0.47 18.32 2.16
CA LYS A 31 -0.73 16.89 2.03
C LYS A 31 -1.84 16.39 2.97
N ASN A 32 -1.94 16.95 4.17
CA ASN A 32 -2.94 16.55 5.17
C ASN A 32 -4.25 17.33 5.03
N GLN A 33 -4.26 18.44 4.30
CA GLN A 33 -5.48 19.20 3.96
C GLN A 33 -6.32 18.54 2.85
N SER A 34 -5.83 17.44 2.28
CA SER A 34 -6.55 16.63 1.29
C SER A 34 -6.44 15.17 1.71
N ARG A 35 -7.50 14.39 1.51
CA ARG A 35 -7.48 12.95 1.80
C ARG A 35 -6.94 12.22 0.57
N TRP A 36 -5.79 11.56 0.71
CA TRP A 36 -5.10 10.82 -0.35
C TRP A 36 -5.32 9.31 -0.28
N GLN A 37 -6.22 8.85 0.60
CA GLN A 37 -6.38 7.44 0.90
C GLN A 37 -6.95 6.67 -0.30
N PHE A 38 -6.41 5.49 -0.56
CA PHE A 38 -6.95 4.58 -1.57
C PHE A 38 -8.29 3.98 -1.10
N GLY A 39 -9.09 3.47 -2.04
CA GLY A 39 -10.34 2.77 -1.69
C GLY A 39 -11.47 3.67 -1.21
N VAL A 40 -11.49 4.95 -1.58
CA VAL A 40 -12.63 5.84 -1.30
C VAL A 40 -13.81 5.45 -2.18
N VAL A 41 -14.96 5.18 -1.57
CA VAL A 41 -16.23 4.91 -2.26
C VAL A 41 -17.16 6.11 -2.04
N GLY A 42 -17.19 7.00 -3.04
CA GLY A 42 -17.88 8.29 -2.99
C GLY A 42 -19.39 8.20 -3.23
N PRO A 43 -20.18 9.25 -2.97
CA PRO A 43 -21.61 9.24 -3.29
C PRO A 43 -21.88 9.09 -4.79
N THR A 44 -23.07 8.63 -5.16
CA THR A 44 -23.47 8.44 -6.56
C THR A 44 -23.23 9.71 -7.39
N GLY A 45 -22.49 9.56 -8.51
CA GLY A 45 -22.18 10.65 -9.45
C GLY A 45 -21.05 11.61 -9.02
N ALA A 46 -20.40 11.38 -7.86
CA ALA A 46 -19.32 12.26 -7.39
C ALA A 46 -18.11 12.28 -8.32
N ALA A 47 -17.70 11.12 -8.86
CA ALA A 47 -16.62 11.01 -9.83
C ALA A 47 -16.92 11.77 -11.14
N GLU A 48 -18.10 11.57 -11.71
CA GLU A 48 -18.52 12.21 -12.97
C GLU A 48 -18.59 13.74 -12.83
N ALA A 49 -18.97 14.23 -11.66
CA ALA A 49 -19.01 15.66 -11.34
C ALA A 49 -17.64 16.26 -10.96
N GLY A 50 -16.58 15.45 -10.84
CA GLY A 50 -15.26 15.89 -10.37
C GLY A 50 -15.26 16.34 -8.91
N LEU A 51 -16.22 15.88 -8.11
CA LEU A 51 -16.38 16.23 -6.70
C LEU A 51 -15.73 15.20 -5.76
N GLY A 52 -15.59 13.96 -6.20
CA GLY A 52 -15.02 12.89 -5.40
C GLY A 52 -14.71 11.65 -6.24
N GLU A 53 -14.73 10.50 -5.59
CA GLU A 53 -14.33 9.22 -6.17
C GLU A 53 -15.54 8.41 -6.66
N ASP A 54 -15.25 7.31 -7.37
CA ASP A 54 -16.25 6.37 -7.86
C ASP A 54 -17.10 5.82 -6.70
N ASP A 55 -18.38 5.60 -6.96
CA ASP A 55 -19.35 5.13 -5.98
C ASP A 55 -19.28 3.62 -5.74
N THR A 56 -18.39 2.92 -6.45
CA THR A 56 -18.29 1.48 -6.42
C THR A 56 -16.85 0.97 -6.26
N LEU A 57 -16.73 -0.14 -5.54
CA LEU A 57 -15.55 -1.01 -5.48
C LEU A 57 -16.02 -2.47 -5.61
N SER A 58 -15.33 -3.29 -6.40
CA SER A 58 -15.73 -4.68 -6.59
C SER A 58 -14.58 -5.61 -6.95
N ALA A 59 -14.63 -6.85 -6.47
CA ALA A 59 -13.68 -7.89 -6.83
C ALA A 59 -14.39 -9.22 -7.09
N GLN A 60 -13.84 -9.98 -8.03
CA GLN A 60 -14.14 -11.40 -8.22
C GLN A 60 -12.98 -12.26 -7.76
N PHE A 61 -13.30 -13.39 -7.12
CA PHE A 61 -12.35 -14.37 -6.64
C PHE A 61 -12.96 -15.78 -6.71
N LEU A 62 -12.13 -16.80 -6.51
CA LEU A 62 -12.50 -18.20 -6.65
C LEU A 62 -12.51 -18.91 -5.30
N VAL A 63 -13.49 -19.79 -5.11
CA VAL A 63 -13.57 -20.69 -3.96
C VAL A 63 -13.73 -22.14 -4.42
N ASP A 64 -13.15 -23.06 -3.65
CA ASP A 64 -13.17 -24.52 -3.84
C ASP A 64 -13.87 -25.18 -2.64
N ASP A 65 -14.85 -26.05 -2.93
CA ASP A 65 -15.72 -26.79 -1.98
C ASP A 65 -16.38 -25.98 -0.83
N ALA A 66 -16.46 -24.66 -0.98
CA ALA A 66 -16.98 -23.79 0.07
C ALA A 66 -18.50 -23.83 0.23
N ARG A 67 -18.99 -23.79 1.47
CA ARG A 67 -20.42 -23.81 1.82
C ARG A 67 -21.02 -22.42 1.99
N ALA A 68 -20.26 -21.51 2.60
CA ALA A 68 -20.67 -20.15 2.86
C ALA A 68 -19.46 -19.21 2.96
N LEU A 69 -19.74 -17.91 3.07
CA LEU A 69 -18.75 -16.84 3.22
C LEU A 69 -19.12 -15.93 4.38
N THR A 70 -18.15 -15.59 5.24
CA THR A 70 -18.27 -14.46 6.17
C THR A 70 -17.49 -13.28 5.60
N LEU A 71 -18.08 -12.09 5.61
CA LEU A 71 -17.47 -10.87 5.12
C LEU A 71 -17.40 -9.82 6.23
N VAL A 72 -16.29 -9.12 6.35
CA VAL A 72 -16.13 -7.96 7.22
C VAL A 72 -15.77 -6.79 6.32
N LEU A 73 -16.70 -5.85 6.18
CA LEU A 73 -16.48 -4.57 5.50
C LEU A 73 -15.86 -3.59 6.49
N ARG A 74 -14.78 -2.92 6.08
CA ARG A 74 -14.08 -1.93 6.90
C ARG A 74 -13.81 -0.67 6.09
N PHE A 75 -14.00 0.48 6.73
CA PHE A 75 -13.71 1.80 6.17
C PHE A 75 -13.65 2.85 7.29
N LEU A 76 -13.12 4.02 6.98
CA LEU A 76 -13.15 5.21 7.82
C LEU A 76 -14.32 6.09 7.43
N GLN A 77 -15.06 6.56 8.44
CA GLN A 77 -16.04 7.64 8.32
C GLN A 77 -15.37 8.95 8.75
N LEU A 78 -15.50 9.99 7.93
CA LEU A 78 -14.97 11.31 8.27
C LEU A 78 -15.77 11.91 9.43
N GLN A 79 -15.03 12.48 10.38
CA GLN A 79 -15.57 13.16 11.55
C GLN A 79 -15.03 14.59 11.60
N HIS A 80 -15.88 15.57 11.36
CA HIS A 80 -15.49 16.96 11.45
C HIS A 80 -15.49 17.41 12.91
N ARG A 81 -14.30 17.72 13.46
CA ARG A 81 -14.14 18.27 14.81
C ARG A 81 -14.04 19.78 14.72
N ARG A 82 -15.02 20.48 15.29
CA ARG A 82 -15.00 21.94 15.50
C ARG A 82 -14.60 22.27 16.93
N ALA A 83 -13.63 23.15 17.08
CA ALA A 83 -13.27 23.74 18.36
C ALA A 83 -14.09 25.01 18.60
N GLU A 84 -14.69 25.15 19.78
CA GLU A 84 -15.51 26.30 20.14
C GLU A 84 -15.10 26.88 21.49
N ARG A 85 -14.89 28.19 21.57
CA ARG A 85 -14.52 28.91 22.80
C ARG A 85 -15.76 29.44 23.51
N ALA A 86 -15.80 29.34 24.83
CA ALA A 86 -16.87 29.92 25.65
C ALA A 86 -16.74 31.46 25.72
N THR A 87 -17.82 32.21 25.48
CA THR A 87 -17.81 33.67 25.45
C THR A 87 -18.32 34.35 26.74
N GLY A 88 -18.76 33.57 27.73
CA GLY A 88 -19.12 34.05 29.08
C GLY A 88 -20.62 34.02 29.41
N ASP A 89 -21.50 33.88 28.41
CA ASP A 89 -22.98 33.84 28.58
C ASP A 89 -23.59 32.45 28.32
N GLY A 90 -22.77 31.40 28.33
CA GLY A 90 -23.17 30.04 27.90
C GLY A 90 -23.17 29.86 26.38
N ASP A 91 -22.81 30.91 25.64
CA ASP A 91 -22.59 30.88 24.21
C ASP A 91 -21.16 30.43 23.86
N PHE A 92 -21.02 29.97 22.62
CA PHE A 92 -19.79 29.42 22.08
C PHE A 92 -19.48 30.07 20.73
N GLU A 93 -18.22 30.48 20.52
CA GLU A 93 -17.72 30.97 19.23
C GLU A 93 -16.84 29.92 18.55
N HIS A 94 -17.02 29.70 17.24
CA HIS A 94 -16.15 28.81 16.47
C HIS A 94 -14.75 29.40 16.34
N VAL A 95 -13.72 28.58 16.54
CA VAL A 95 -12.32 28.97 16.42
C VAL A 95 -11.52 27.92 15.65
N ASP A 96 -10.49 28.36 14.93
CA ASP A 96 -9.56 27.44 14.25
C ASP A 96 -8.73 26.63 15.26
N GLU A 97 -8.45 27.24 16.42
CA GLU A 97 -7.67 26.65 17.50
C GLU A 97 -8.21 27.08 18.87
N LEU A 98 -8.49 26.10 19.73
CA LEU A 98 -8.82 26.31 21.15
C LEU A 98 -7.62 25.95 22.01
N ARG A 99 -6.97 26.98 22.57
CA ARG A 99 -5.85 26.82 23.51
C ARG A 99 -6.32 26.84 24.95
N THR A 100 -5.89 25.85 25.71
CA THR A 100 -6.05 25.74 27.17
C THR A 100 -4.69 25.85 27.84
N ALA A 101 -4.64 25.87 29.16
CA ALA A 101 -3.37 25.88 29.89
C ALA A 101 -2.51 24.62 29.64
N THR A 102 -3.13 23.49 29.26
CA THR A 102 -2.47 22.18 29.18
C THR A 102 -2.51 21.54 27.79
N ALA A 103 -3.33 22.03 26.88
CA ALA A 103 -3.55 21.43 25.56
C ALA A 103 -3.99 22.48 24.53
N SER A 104 -3.77 22.17 23.25
CA SER A 104 -4.33 22.91 22.13
C SER A 104 -5.13 21.97 21.22
N TRP A 105 -6.28 22.44 20.74
CA TRP A 105 -7.19 21.67 19.89
C TRP A 105 -7.49 22.42 18.61
N LEU A 106 -7.14 21.84 17.47
CA LEU A 106 -7.49 22.41 16.16
C LEU A 106 -8.90 21.98 15.73
N THR A 107 -9.59 22.88 15.02
CA THR A 107 -10.70 22.48 14.15
C THR A 107 -10.10 21.66 13.00
N TRP A 108 -10.54 20.40 12.87
CA TRP A 108 -9.85 19.38 12.07
C TRP A 108 -10.78 18.22 11.68
N ASP A 109 -10.48 17.57 10.56
CA ASP A 109 -11.15 16.33 10.17
C ASP A 109 -10.45 15.11 10.79
N GLU A 110 -11.14 14.43 11.69
CA GLU A 110 -10.77 13.14 12.25
C GLU A 110 -11.38 12.00 11.43
N ALA A 111 -11.06 10.75 11.77
CA ALA A 111 -11.72 9.56 11.25
C ALA A 111 -12.13 8.59 12.35
N VAL A 112 -13.31 7.99 12.14
CA VAL A 112 -13.87 6.90 12.95
C VAL A 112 -13.88 5.61 12.14
N GLU A 113 -13.36 4.54 12.72
CA GLU A 113 -13.38 3.21 12.11
C GLU A 113 -14.81 2.65 12.10
N CYS A 114 -15.23 2.18 10.94
CA CYS A 114 -16.48 1.47 10.75
C CYS A 114 -16.17 0.03 10.37
N GLU A 115 -16.75 -0.92 11.09
CA GLU A 115 -16.62 -2.36 10.84
C GLU A 115 -18.00 -3.01 10.87
N ILE A 116 -18.35 -3.70 9.78
CA ILE A 116 -19.66 -4.32 9.62
C ILE A 116 -19.45 -5.75 9.12
N SER A 117 -19.92 -6.71 9.91
CA SER A 117 -19.83 -8.14 9.59
C SER A 117 -21.11 -8.65 8.94
N PHE A 118 -20.95 -9.48 7.91
CA PHE A 118 -22.01 -10.16 7.20
C PHE A 118 -21.75 -11.66 7.14
N GLY A 119 -22.81 -12.45 7.30
CA GLY A 119 -22.78 -13.90 7.10
C GLY A 119 -22.93 -14.72 8.38
N PRO A 120 -22.74 -16.05 8.27
CA PRO A 120 -22.32 -16.77 7.06
C PRO A 120 -23.35 -16.68 5.91
N LEU A 121 -22.89 -16.29 4.72
CA LEU A 121 -23.67 -16.17 3.50
C LEU A 121 -23.57 -17.48 2.71
N ALA A 122 -24.60 -18.32 2.77
CA ALA A 122 -24.62 -19.55 2.00
C ALA A 122 -24.63 -19.26 0.49
N PHE A 123 -23.88 -20.05 -0.28
CA PHE A 123 -23.91 -19.93 -1.73
C PHE A 123 -25.21 -20.50 -2.29
N GLY A 124 -25.92 -19.71 -3.07
CA GLY A 124 -27.13 -20.10 -3.77
C GLY A 124 -27.30 -19.33 -5.08
N ASP A 125 -28.37 -19.61 -5.80
CA ASP A 125 -28.61 -19.02 -7.13
C ASP A 125 -29.01 -17.53 -7.07
N GLN A 126 -29.41 -17.04 -5.90
CA GLN A 126 -29.84 -15.65 -5.70
C GLN A 126 -28.71 -14.79 -5.15
N PRO A 127 -28.51 -13.57 -5.69
CA PRO A 127 -27.64 -12.56 -5.10
C PRO A 127 -28.05 -12.21 -3.66
N TRP A 128 -27.07 -12.00 -2.80
CA TRP A 128 -27.27 -11.30 -1.53
C TRP A 128 -27.19 -9.80 -1.75
N SER A 129 -28.15 -9.06 -1.21
CA SER A 129 -28.17 -7.59 -1.17
C SER A 129 -28.25 -7.13 0.28
N LEU A 130 -27.12 -6.66 0.81
CA LEU A 130 -26.92 -6.43 2.23
C LEU A 130 -26.74 -4.92 2.47
N PRO A 131 -27.66 -4.24 3.17
CA PRO A 131 -27.55 -2.81 3.40
C PRO A 131 -26.37 -2.49 4.32
N VAL A 132 -25.66 -1.41 3.98
CA VAL A 132 -24.60 -0.80 4.78
C VAL A 132 -25.13 0.55 5.23
N THR A 133 -25.25 0.76 6.54
CA THR A 133 -25.74 2.05 7.07
C THR A 133 -24.97 2.43 8.32
N VAL A 134 -24.30 3.57 8.26
CA VAL A 134 -23.66 4.22 9.41
C VAL A 134 -24.36 5.54 9.63
N ARG A 135 -24.99 5.69 10.79
CA ARG A 135 -25.82 6.86 11.09
C ARG A 135 -24.98 8.13 11.27
N ALA A 136 -25.59 9.26 10.93
CA ALA A 136 -25.08 10.56 11.36
C ALA A 136 -25.05 10.65 12.89
N ALA A 137 -24.10 11.41 13.42
CA ALA A 137 -23.94 11.61 14.86
C ALA A 137 -23.25 12.94 15.18
N THR A 138 -23.58 13.48 16.34
CA THR A 138 -22.96 14.69 16.89
C THR A 138 -22.56 14.42 18.34
N ASP A 139 -21.28 14.51 18.64
CA ASP A 139 -20.73 14.34 19.98
C ASP A 139 -20.19 15.68 20.51
N LEU A 140 -20.48 15.98 21.78
CA LEU A 140 -20.02 17.18 22.46
C LEU A 140 -19.07 16.79 23.60
N GLU A 141 -17.85 17.33 23.56
CA GLU A 141 -16.86 17.16 24.62
C GLU A 141 -16.55 18.51 25.25
N ALA A 142 -16.81 18.66 26.55
CA ALA A 142 -16.43 19.87 27.27
C ALA A 142 -14.91 19.86 27.55
N VAL A 143 -14.25 20.97 27.28
CA VAL A 143 -12.83 21.18 27.59
C VAL A 143 -12.65 22.51 28.31
N ASP A 144 -11.50 22.75 28.94
CA ASP A 144 -11.27 24.02 29.63
C ASP A 144 -11.39 25.19 28.65
N GLY A 145 -12.12 26.23 29.04
CA GLY A 145 -12.38 27.41 28.19
C GLY A 145 -13.30 27.20 26.98
N GLY A 146 -13.90 26.02 26.76
CA GLY A 146 -14.73 25.78 25.58
C GLY A 146 -15.32 24.37 25.44
N ARG A 147 -15.52 23.92 24.19
CA ARG A 147 -15.95 22.55 23.85
C ARG A 147 -15.47 22.13 22.47
N LEU A 148 -15.44 20.83 22.24
CA LEU A 148 -15.24 20.21 20.92
C LEU A 148 -16.57 19.62 20.45
N VAL A 149 -16.95 19.94 19.22
CA VAL A 149 -18.14 19.41 18.55
C VAL A 149 -17.68 18.50 17.43
N ARG A 150 -18.03 17.21 17.48
CA ARG A 150 -17.66 16.23 16.47
C ARG A 150 -18.89 15.79 15.71
N GLU A 151 -18.91 16.05 14.41
CA GLU A 151 -20.03 15.73 13.53
C GLU A 151 -19.64 14.70 12.49
N ARG A 152 -20.55 13.76 12.23
CA ARG A 152 -20.42 12.71 11.22
C ARG A 152 -21.70 12.68 10.41
N HIS A 153 -21.57 12.55 9.09
CA HIS A 153 -22.70 12.41 8.18
C HIS A 153 -23.07 10.95 7.97
N GLU A 154 -24.34 10.70 7.66
CA GLU A 154 -24.80 9.35 7.35
C GLU A 154 -24.12 8.81 6.10
N ILE A 155 -23.67 7.56 6.16
CA ILE A 155 -23.18 6.79 5.03
C ILE A 155 -24.18 5.67 4.76
N ALA A 156 -24.69 5.63 3.53
CA ALA A 156 -25.58 4.60 3.05
C ALA A 156 -24.91 3.88 1.87
N GLY A 157 -24.93 2.55 1.91
CA GLY A 157 -24.43 1.73 0.82
C GLY A 157 -25.08 0.37 0.76
N LEU A 158 -24.63 -0.41 -0.22
CA LEU A 158 -25.12 -1.74 -0.50
C LEU A 158 -23.95 -2.66 -0.83
N LEU A 159 -23.82 -3.74 -0.04
CA LEU A 159 -22.92 -4.85 -0.35
C LEU A 159 -23.73 -5.91 -1.12
N THR A 160 -23.35 -6.16 -2.36
CA THR A 160 -23.92 -7.22 -3.18
C THR A 160 -22.94 -8.38 -3.30
N VAL A 161 -23.41 -9.61 -3.06
CA VAL A 161 -22.61 -10.83 -3.21
C VAL A 161 -23.31 -11.78 -4.17
N THR A 162 -22.64 -12.17 -5.25
CA THR A 162 -23.11 -13.19 -6.19
C THR A 162 -22.11 -14.33 -6.27
N ALA A 163 -22.58 -15.53 -6.55
CA ALA A 163 -21.73 -16.68 -6.71
C ALA A 163 -22.21 -17.53 -7.88
N GLU A 164 -21.33 -17.84 -8.80
CA GLU A 164 -21.64 -18.60 -10.01
C GLU A 164 -20.67 -19.77 -10.19
N PRO A 165 -21.12 -20.94 -10.68
CA PRO A 165 -20.21 -22.04 -11.01
C PRO A 165 -19.21 -21.65 -12.11
N ASP A 166 -17.95 -22.05 -11.94
CA ASP A 166 -16.92 -21.94 -12.98
C ASP A 166 -16.06 -23.21 -13.00
N GLY A 167 -16.52 -24.21 -13.74
CA GLY A 167 -15.95 -25.56 -13.72
C GLY A 167 -16.20 -26.24 -12.36
N ASP A 168 -15.14 -26.79 -11.78
CA ASP A 168 -15.16 -27.40 -10.43
C ASP A 168 -15.08 -26.34 -9.31
N LEU A 169 -14.83 -25.08 -9.67
CA LEU A 169 -14.73 -23.95 -8.74
C LEU A 169 -16.01 -23.12 -8.76
N ARG A 170 -16.12 -22.20 -7.82
CA ARG A 170 -17.15 -21.16 -7.81
C ARG A 170 -16.49 -19.78 -7.87
N ARG A 171 -16.91 -18.96 -8.82
CA ARG A 171 -16.53 -17.54 -8.88
C ARG A 171 -17.50 -16.74 -8.04
N VAL A 172 -16.98 -16.02 -7.06
CA VAL A 172 -17.72 -15.14 -6.18
C VAL A 172 -17.42 -13.70 -6.59
N SER A 173 -18.45 -12.87 -6.68
CA SER A 173 -18.33 -11.43 -6.92
C SER A 173 -18.84 -10.70 -5.70
N VAL A 174 -18.03 -9.80 -5.15
CA VAL A 174 -18.45 -8.85 -4.12
C VAL A 174 -18.38 -7.44 -4.67
N ARG A 175 -19.41 -6.64 -4.40
CA ARG A 175 -19.49 -5.24 -4.80
C ARG A 175 -20.02 -4.41 -3.65
N ILE A 176 -19.25 -3.41 -3.24
CA ILE A 176 -19.72 -2.35 -2.36
C ILE A 176 -20.03 -1.12 -3.20
N THR A 177 -21.24 -0.59 -3.04
CA THR A 177 -21.68 0.65 -3.69
C THR A 177 -22.19 1.61 -2.64
N ASN A 178 -21.75 2.86 -2.69
CA ASN A 178 -22.34 3.95 -1.92
C ASN A 178 -23.61 4.41 -2.62
N THR A 179 -24.73 4.32 -1.90
CA THR A 179 -26.08 4.63 -2.43
C THR A 179 -26.59 5.96 -1.88
N GLY A 180 -25.72 6.77 -1.27
CA GLY A 180 -26.04 8.10 -0.80
C GLY A 180 -26.43 9.04 -1.94
N ALA A 181 -27.20 10.07 -1.61
CA ALA A 181 -27.58 11.09 -2.58
C ALA A 181 -26.33 11.78 -3.18
N PRO A 182 -26.40 12.23 -4.46
CA PRO A 182 -25.30 12.93 -5.11
C PRO A 182 -24.76 14.09 -4.27
N ALA A 183 -23.44 14.24 -4.27
CA ALA A 183 -22.77 15.30 -3.54
C ALA A 183 -23.03 16.69 -4.12
N HIS A 184 -23.11 17.69 -3.24
CA HIS A 184 -23.27 19.10 -3.59
C HIS A 184 -21.93 19.75 -3.94
N ASP A 185 -20.87 19.38 -3.22
CA ASP A 185 -19.51 19.84 -3.43
C ASP A 185 -18.49 18.77 -2.99
N LYS A 186 -17.19 19.12 -2.97
CA LYS A 186 -16.10 18.21 -2.59
C LYS A 186 -16.09 17.84 -1.10
N ALA A 187 -16.45 18.79 -0.23
CA ALA A 187 -16.48 18.54 1.21
C ALA A 187 -17.63 17.58 1.54
N ASP A 188 -18.79 17.88 0.98
CA ASP A 188 -20.00 17.07 1.07
C ASP A 188 -19.80 15.64 0.52
N ALA A 189 -19.00 15.50 -0.54
CA ALA A 189 -18.65 14.19 -1.10
C ALA A 189 -17.83 13.34 -0.13
N ILE A 190 -16.75 13.89 0.44
CA ILE A 190 -15.86 13.11 1.33
C ILE A 190 -16.52 12.82 2.68
N GLU A 191 -17.36 13.72 3.21
CA GLU A 191 -18.14 13.53 4.45
C GLU A 191 -19.09 12.32 4.40
N ARG A 192 -19.56 11.96 3.20
CA ARG A 192 -20.45 10.81 2.96
C ARG A 192 -19.78 9.64 2.26
N SER A 193 -18.45 9.67 2.12
CA SER A 193 -17.69 8.59 1.49
C SER A 193 -17.31 7.51 2.50
N MET A 194 -17.17 6.26 2.03
CA MET A 194 -16.44 5.22 2.76
C MET A 194 -14.96 5.35 2.41
N ILE A 195 -14.10 5.73 3.35
CA ILE A 195 -12.69 6.04 3.10
C ILE A 195 -11.82 4.81 3.45
N GLY A 196 -10.82 4.44 2.63
CA GLY A 196 -9.99 3.26 2.94
C GLY A 196 -10.76 1.93 2.87
N THR A 197 -11.76 1.85 1.99
CA THR A 197 -12.70 0.72 1.95
C THR A 197 -12.00 -0.57 1.52
N HIS A 198 -12.10 -1.60 2.34
CA HIS A 198 -11.61 -2.94 2.05
C HIS A 198 -12.50 -4.00 2.71
N LEU A 199 -12.33 -5.26 2.31
CA LEU A 199 -13.07 -6.38 2.87
C LEU A 199 -12.12 -7.49 3.33
N ILE A 200 -12.43 -8.09 4.48
CA ILE A 200 -11.86 -9.38 4.89
C ILE A 200 -12.93 -10.43 4.65
N ALA A 201 -12.60 -11.49 3.91
CA ALA A 201 -13.50 -12.59 3.65
C ALA A 201 -12.94 -13.88 4.27
N GLU A 202 -13.81 -14.64 4.93
CA GLU A 202 -13.49 -15.95 5.50
C GLU A 202 -14.41 -17.00 4.88
N VAL A 203 -13.83 -18.09 4.41
CA VAL A 203 -14.58 -19.19 3.77
C VAL A 203 -15.04 -20.22 4.79
N VAL A 204 -16.27 -20.70 4.67
CA VAL A 204 -16.80 -21.75 5.55
C VAL A 204 -16.75 -23.11 4.83
N GLY A 205 -15.83 -23.96 5.27
CA GLY A 205 -15.77 -25.36 4.87
C GLY A 205 -15.21 -25.61 3.47
N GLY A 206 -14.29 -24.75 3.01
CA GLY A 206 -13.59 -24.86 1.72
C GLY A 206 -12.33 -24.00 1.77
N ARG A 207 -11.89 -23.52 0.61
CA ARG A 207 -10.71 -22.64 0.48
C ARG A 207 -10.85 -21.62 -0.62
N PHE A 208 -10.11 -20.52 -0.52
CA PHE A 208 -9.87 -19.58 -1.60
C PHE A 208 -8.78 -20.09 -2.53
N ILE A 209 -8.81 -19.65 -3.78
CA ILE A 209 -7.74 -19.88 -4.74
C ILE A 209 -7.01 -18.55 -5.00
N SER A 210 -5.69 -18.57 -4.88
CA SER A 210 -4.84 -17.43 -5.23
C SER A 210 -5.08 -17.00 -6.68
N LEU A 211 -5.23 -15.69 -6.90
CA LEU A 211 -5.27 -15.11 -8.25
C LEU A 211 -3.88 -14.74 -8.78
N LEU A 212 -2.89 -14.57 -7.89
CA LEU A 212 -1.51 -14.26 -8.24
C LEU A 212 -0.75 -15.52 -8.66
N GLU A 213 -0.93 -16.60 -7.90
CA GLU A 213 -0.29 -17.90 -8.06
C GLU A 213 -1.33 -19.02 -8.19
N ALA A 214 -2.26 -18.84 -9.13
CA ALA A 214 -3.30 -19.83 -9.40
C ALA A 214 -2.71 -21.22 -9.74
N PRO A 215 -3.18 -22.31 -9.11
CA PRO A 215 -2.85 -23.67 -9.52
C PRO A 215 -3.24 -23.92 -10.98
N GLN A 216 -2.53 -24.83 -11.66
CA GLN A 216 -2.72 -25.09 -13.09
C GLN A 216 -4.17 -25.40 -13.49
N ALA A 217 -4.94 -26.05 -12.63
CA ALA A 217 -6.35 -26.37 -12.87
C ALA A 217 -7.29 -25.14 -12.77
N ALA A 218 -6.85 -24.08 -12.11
CA ALA A 218 -7.62 -22.87 -11.86
C ALA A 218 -7.18 -21.67 -12.72
N THR A 219 -6.07 -21.77 -13.46
CA THR A 219 -5.49 -20.67 -14.26
C THR A 219 -6.50 -19.97 -15.15
N ASP A 220 -7.32 -20.73 -15.89
CA ASP A 220 -8.30 -20.16 -16.81
C ASP A 220 -9.44 -19.45 -16.05
N ALA A 221 -9.87 -20.00 -14.92
CA ALA A 221 -10.90 -19.39 -14.07
C ALA A 221 -10.38 -18.11 -13.39
N ALA A 222 -9.13 -18.11 -12.96
CA ALA A 222 -8.49 -16.96 -12.34
C ALA A 222 -8.36 -15.81 -13.35
N ALA A 223 -7.95 -16.12 -14.59
CA ALA A 223 -7.84 -15.13 -15.67
C ALA A 223 -9.19 -14.51 -16.09
N ARG A 224 -10.33 -15.14 -15.78
CA ARG A 224 -11.67 -14.59 -16.00
C ARG A 224 -12.15 -13.66 -14.89
N CYS A 225 -11.51 -13.67 -13.73
CA CYS A 225 -11.92 -12.83 -12.61
C CYS A 225 -11.63 -11.36 -12.92
N ALA A 226 -12.64 -10.51 -12.72
CA ALA A 226 -12.52 -9.07 -12.87
C ALA A 226 -12.44 -8.37 -11.51
N GLN A 227 -11.68 -7.28 -11.47
CA GLN A 227 -11.56 -6.42 -10.30
C GLN A 227 -11.69 -4.95 -10.71
N HIS A 228 -12.25 -4.13 -9.81
CA HIS A 228 -12.45 -2.70 -9.97
C HIS A 228 -12.01 -1.99 -8.69
N ARG A 229 -10.90 -1.23 -8.80
CA ARG A 229 -10.32 -0.41 -7.73
C ARG A 229 -9.89 -1.16 -6.45
N CYS A 230 -9.82 -2.48 -6.50
CA CYS A 230 -9.31 -3.33 -5.43
C CYS A 230 -8.79 -4.65 -6.01
N PHE A 231 -8.03 -5.41 -5.22
CA PHE A 231 -7.55 -6.73 -5.61
C PHE A 231 -7.60 -7.70 -4.42
N PRO A 232 -8.10 -8.94 -4.61
CA PRO A 232 -8.12 -9.96 -3.56
C PRO A 232 -6.77 -10.70 -3.45
N VAL A 233 -6.26 -10.83 -2.24
CA VAL A 233 -5.08 -11.64 -1.91
C VAL A 233 -5.37 -12.58 -0.75
N LEU A 234 -4.72 -13.74 -0.72
CA LEU A 234 -4.76 -14.63 0.44
C LEU A 234 -4.16 -13.91 1.65
N ALA A 235 -4.75 -14.11 2.84
CA ALA A 235 -4.27 -13.50 4.07
C ALA A 235 -4.11 -14.56 5.18
N GLY A 236 -3.41 -14.17 6.24
CA GLY A 236 -2.98 -15.10 7.29
C GLY A 236 -1.58 -15.69 7.02
N PRO A 237 -1.10 -16.61 7.87
CA PRO A 237 0.21 -17.25 7.70
C PRO A 237 0.37 -17.94 6.33
N PRO A 238 1.58 -17.98 5.76
CA PRO A 238 1.85 -18.74 4.55
C PRO A 238 1.33 -20.19 4.65
N GLY A 239 0.56 -20.61 3.64
CA GLY A 239 -0.03 -21.95 3.58
C GLY A 239 -1.46 -22.05 4.11
N THR A 240 -2.06 -20.95 4.58
CA THR A 240 -3.52 -20.89 4.87
C THR A 240 -4.29 -20.35 3.67
N ASP A 241 -5.45 -20.92 3.39
CA ASP A 241 -6.28 -20.54 2.24
C ASP A 241 -7.73 -20.26 2.66
N ASP A 242 -7.95 -19.94 3.93
CA ASP A 242 -9.25 -19.73 4.55
C ASP A 242 -9.66 -18.26 4.70
N ILE A 243 -8.72 -17.33 4.52
CA ILE A 243 -8.93 -15.87 4.60
C ILE A 243 -8.44 -15.17 3.35
N LEU A 244 -9.23 -14.21 2.88
CA LEU A 244 -8.92 -13.33 1.75
C LEU A 244 -9.03 -11.87 2.19
N LEU A 245 -8.04 -11.05 1.86
CA LEU A 245 -8.09 -9.59 2.01
C LEU A 245 -8.33 -8.97 0.63
N ILE A 246 -9.41 -8.21 0.48
CA ILE A 246 -9.75 -7.46 -0.72
C ILE A 246 -9.35 -6.01 -0.49
N SER A 247 -8.17 -5.65 -0.97
CA SER A 247 -7.50 -4.40 -0.66
C SER A 247 -7.56 -3.41 -1.84
N PRO A 248 -7.72 -2.10 -1.60
CA PRO A 248 -7.61 -1.07 -2.63
C PRO A 248 -6.16 -0.80 -3.06
N ILE A 249 -5.17 -1.32 -2.35
CA ILE A 249 -3.75 -1.30 -2.72
C ILE A 249 -3.29 -2.69 -3.15
N ILE A 250 -2.31 -2.74 -4.06
CA ILE A 250 -1.76 -4.01 -4.55
C ILE A 250 -0.91 -4.63 -3.44
N LEU A 251 -1.20 -5.87 -3.10
CA LEU A 251 -0.47 -6.68 -2.13
C LEU A 251 -0.11 -8.02 -2.77
N TYR A 252 0.84 -8.73 -2.18
CA TYR A 252 1.07 -10.14 -2.47
C TYR A 252 0.19 -11.02 -1.57
N ASP A 253 0.09 -12.31 -1.89
CA ASP A 253 -0.52 -13.28 -0.99
C ASP A 253 0.31 -13.39 0.29
N HIS A 254 -0.40 -13.55 1.41
CA HIS A 254 0.16 -13.57 2.76
C HIS A 254 0.98 -12.30 3.07
N PRO A 255 0.37 -11.10 2.91
CA PRO A 255 1.06 -9.88 3.27
C PRO A 255 1.36 -9.86 4.77
N GLU A 256 2.50 -9.28 5.15
CA GLU A 256 2.93 -9.15 6.53
C GLU A 256 3.25 -7.68 6.84
N VAL A 257 2.91 -7.25 8.05
CA VAL A 257 3.41 -5.98 8.60
C VAL A 257 4.79 -6.28 9.20
N ALA A 258 5.80 -5.48 8.84
CA ALA A 258 7.16 -5.68 9.33
C ALA A 258 7.20 -5.65 10.87
N GLU A 259 7.77 -6.68 11.50
CA GLU A 259 7.85 -6.80 12.97
C GLU A 259 8.68 -5.68 13.61
N GLN A 260 9.49 -4.99 12.82
CA GLN A 260 10.32 -3.87 13.24
C GLN A 260 9.53 -2.56 13.35
N SER A 261 8.34 -2.48 12.72
CA SER A 261 7.48 -1.31 12.69
C SER A 261 6.48 -1.34 13.86
N ASP A 262 6.92 -0.88 15.03
CA ASP A 262 6.04 -0.80 16.21
C ASP A 262 5.10 0.43 16.15
N THR A 263 5.49 1.47 15.40
CA THR A 263 4.76 2.75 15.30
C THR A 263 4.03 2.87 13.97
N ALA A 264 2.71 3.08 14.03
CA ALA A 264 1.88 3.27 12.85
C ALA A 264 2.08 4.67 12.24
N LEU A 265 3.07 4.81 11.35
CA LEU A 265 3.44 6.08 10.70
C LEU A 265 2.54 6.47 9.51
N TYR A 266 1.61 5.58 9.12
CA TYR A 266 0.60 5.76 8.06
C TYR A 266 1.15 6.04 6.66
N ASP A 267 2.37 5.56 6.41
CA ASP A 267 3.09 5.63 5.15
C ASP A 267 3.64 4.23 4.84
N CYS A 268 2.90 3.42 4.07
CA CYS A 268 3.22 2.03 3.77
C CYS A 268 4.36 1.97 2.74
N THR A 269 5.58 2.28 3.17
CA THR A 269 6.84 1.84 2.56
C THR A 269 7.88 1.79 3.68
N GLU A 270 8.94 0.99 3.53
CA GLU A 270 9.97 0.66 4.53
C GLU A 270 10.87 1.84 4.95
N ILE A 271 10.29 3.02 5.21
CA ILE A 271 10.96 4.29 5.51
C ILE A 271 10.75 4.74 6.95
N ASP A 272 10.34 3.84 7.85
CA ASP A 272 10.02 4.15 9.24
C ASP A 272 11.20 4.81 9.98
N GLU A 273 12.42 4.34 9.71
CA GLU A 273 13.63 4.91 10.29
C GLU A 273 13.79 6.39 9.89
N ILE A 274 13.73 6.69 8.59
CA ILE A 274 13.91 8.07 8.11
C ILE A 274 12.77 8.98 8.57
N LEU A 275 11.53 8.47 8.64
CA LEU A 275 10.39 9.23 9.16
C LEU A 275 10.56 9.50 10.66
N THR A 276 10.96 8.51 11.44
CA THR A 276 11.22 8.66 12.88
C THR A 276 12.33 9.68 13.11
N LEU A 277 13.46 9.56 12.41
CA LEU A 277 14.57 10.51 12.50
C LEU A 277 14.11 11.94 12.15
N ARG A 278 13.27 12.10 11.11
CA ARG A 278 12.71 13.39 10.74
C ARG A 278 11.81 13.97 11.83
N VAL A 279 10.95 13.14 12.44
CA VAL A 279 10.11 13.55 13.58
C VAL A 279 10.98 14.03 14.74
N MET A 280 12.04 13.31 15.07
CA MET A 280 12.96 13.71 16.15
C MET A 280 13.61 15.08 15.89
N THR A 281 13.89 15.42 14.62
CA THR A 281 14.45 16.71 14.21
C THR A 281 13.45 17.85 14.08
N MET A 282 12.14 17.60 14.22
CA MET A 282 11.13 18.66 14.23
C MET A 282 11.35 19.60 15.42
N THR A 283 11.02 20.88 15.24
CA THR A 283 11.08 21.85 16.35
C THR A 283 9.95 21.61 17.35
N ASP A 284 10.10 22.12 18.58
CA ASP A 284 9.08 21.98 19.63
C ASP A 284 7.71 22.54 19.20
N ASP A 285 7.71 23.66 18.49
CA ASP A 285 6.49 24.28 17.94
C ASP A 285 5.82 23.38 16.90
N GLU A 286 6.60 22.72 16.03
CA GLU A 286 6.07 21.81 15.01
C GLU A 286 5.49 20.54 15.63
N LYS A 287 6.17 20.01 16.66
CA LYS A 287 5.67 18.85 17.43
C LYS A 287 4.40 19.20 18.20
N ALA A 288 4.34 20.38 18.82
CA ALA A 288 3.14 20.86 19.49
C ALA A 288 1.96 21.01 18.52
N GLN A 289 2.22 21.52 17.31
CA GLN A 289 1.21 21.63 16.27
C GLN A 289 0.71 20.27 15.77
N ALA A 290 1.60 19.29 15.60
CA ALA A 290 1.22 17.93 15.25
C ALA A 290 0.33 17.30 16.34
N ARG A 291 0.74 17.41 17.62
CA ARG A 291 -0.06 16.95 18.78
C ARG A 291 -1.46 17.57 18.85
N ALA A 292 -1.59 18.85 18.49
CA ALA A 292 -2.87 19.57 18.46
C ALA A 292 -3.78 19.17 17.28
N THR A 293 -3.23 18.53 16.24
CA THR A 293 -3.96 18.15 15.02
C THR A 293 -4.85 16.92 15.27
N ASP A 294 -4.28 15.80 15.70
CA ASP A 294 -5.02 14.55 15.86
C ASP A 294 -4.42 13.72 17.02
N PRO A 295 -5.23 13.04 17.85
CA PRO A 295 -4.70 12.15 18.88
C PRO A 295 -3.75 11.05 18.34
N ARG A 296 -3.95 10.59 17.10
CA ARG A 296 -3.05 9.66 16.40
C ARG A 296 -1.71 10.34 16.07
N ALA A 297 -1.73 11.59 15.63
CA ALA A 297 -0.52 12.38 15.42
C ALA A 297 0.26 12.53 16.73
N ALA A 298 -0.44 12.85 17.84
CA ALA A 298 0.18 13.00 19.13
C ALA A 298 0.92 11.73 19.57
N ARG A 299 0.28 10.57 19.40
CA ARG A 299 0.91 9.26 19.67
C ARG A 299 2.17 9.03 18.84
N ILE A 300 2.14 9.33 17.53
CA ILE A 300 3.33 9.20 16.67
C ILE A 300 4.49 10.04 17.21
N ILE A 301 4.24 11.32 17.52
CA ILE A 301 5.30 12.21 18.04
C ILE A 301 5.82 11.69 19.39
N ASP A 302 4.94 11.29 20.29
CA ASP A 302 5.30 10.80 21.62
C ASP A 302 6.10 9.49 21.57
N GLU A 303 5.73 8.56 20.68
CA GLU A 303 6.45 7.30 20.46
C GLU A 303 7.82 7.54 19.84
N CYS A 304 7.93 8.40 18.81
CA CYS A 304 9.22 8.76 18.23
C CYS A 304 10.14 9.49 19.22
N ASP A 305 9.61 10.41 20.03
CA ASP A 305 10.39 11.15 21.04
C ASP A 305 10.86 10.23 22.19
N ALA A 306 10.07 9.21 22.55
CA ALA A 306 10.40 8.25 23.59
C ALA A 306 11.24 7.06 23.11
N MET A 307 11.54 6.99 21.81
CA MET A 307 12.21 5.83 21.21
C MET A 307 13.62 5.64 21.76
N SER A 308 13.93 4.43 22.23
CA SER A 308 15.28 4.11 22.72
C SER A 308 16.26 3.91 21.56
N PRO A 309 17.57 4.10 21.75
CA PRO A 309 18.58 3.80 20.74
C PRO A 309 18.51 2.35 20.25
N GLU A 310 18.19 1.39 21.12
CA GLU A 310 18.04 -0.02 20.76
C GLU A 310 16.77 -0.26 19.92
N ALA A 311 15.71 0.50 20.12
CA ALA A 311 14.52 0.47 19.28
C ALA A 311 14.79 1.09 17.90
N MET A 312 15.47 2.23 17.87
CA MET A 312 15.92 2.85 16.63
C MET A 312 16.83 1.91 15.82
N ALA A 313 17.76 1.22 16.48
CA ALA A 313 18.65 0.28 15.83
C ALA A 313 17.93 -0.95 15.22
N ARG A 314 16.71 -1.28 15.66
CA ARG A 314 15.89 -2.33 15.04
C ARG A 314 15.19 -1.85 13.77
N LEU A 315 15.01 -0.53 13.59
CA LEU A 315 14.45 0.06 12.38
C LEU A 315 15.46 0.07 11.22
N HIS A 316 16.76 0.05 11.52
CA HIS A 316 17.77 -0.32 10.54
C HIS A 316 17.46 -1.75 10.08
N GLY A 317 16.99 -1.93 8.85
CA GLY A 317 16.67 -3.25 8.29
C GLY A 317 17.77 -4.27 8.58
N VAL A 318 17.39 -5.53 8.82
CA VAL A 318 18.34 -6.61 9.17
C VAL A 318 19.29 -6.85 8.00
N LEU A 319 20.48 -6.24 8.05
CA LEU A 319 21.59 -6.55 7.14
C LEU A 319 21.94 -8.04 7.30
N ARG A 320 21.66 -8.86 6.28
CA ARG A 320 22.25 -10.20 6.17
C ARG A 320 23.72 -10.04 5.78
N ASP A 321 24.57 -10.83 6.42
CA ASP A 321 26.04 -10.78 6.29
C ASP A 321 26.50 -10.83 4.81
N PRO A 322 27.08 -9.74 4.26
CA PRO A 322 27.53 -9.67 2.87
C PRO A 322 28.80 -10.48 2.58
N HIS A 323 29.39 -11.13 3.60
CA HIS A 323 30.63 -11.92 3.46
C HIS A 323 30.40 -13.44 3.42
N ALA A 324 29.17 -13.92 3.22
CA ALA A 324 28.93 -15.34 2.98
C ALA A 324 29.68 -15.80 1.71
N PRO A 325 30.59 -16.79 1.80
CA PRO A 325 31.48 -17.12 0.69
C PRO A 325 30.72 -17.90 -0.39
N ASP A 326 30.35 -17.25 -1.49
CA ASP A 326 29.91 -17.93 -2.72
C ASP A 326 31.01 -17.95 -3.80
N VAL A 327 31.20 -19.12 -4.38
CA VAL A 327 32.39 -19.56 -5.09
C VAL A 327 32.27 -19.24 -6.58
N CYS A 328 32.17 -17.97 -6.96
CA CYS A 328 32.19 -17.53 -8.37
C CYS A 328 32.65 -16.06 -8.53
N ALA A 329 33.68 -15.65 -7.80
CA ALA A 329 34.28 -14.31 -7.92
C ALA A 329 35.40 -14.30 -8.98
N ALA A 330 35.10 -13.84 -10.19
CA ALA A 330 36.14 -13.45 -11.16
C ALA A 330 35.70 -12.45 -12.26
N LEU A 331 34.47 -11.92 -12.25
CA LEU A 331 33.95 -11.10 -13.37
C LEU A 331 33.11 -9.87 -12.95
N VAL A 332 33.13 -9.49 -11.67
CA VAL A 332 32.38 -8.35 -11.09
C VAL A 332 33.35 -7.55 -10.20
N PRO A 333 33.24 -6.20 -10.13
CA PRO A 333 34.15 -5.38 -9.34
C PRO A 333 34.10 -5.71 -7.84
N GLU A 334 35.27 -5.88 -7.23
CA GLU A 334 35.44 -5.93 -5.78
C GLU A 334 35.60 -4.49 -5.25
N VAL A 335 34.96 -4.17 -4.12
CA VAL A 335 35.26 -2.93 -3.38
C VAL A 335 36.72 -3.03 -2.90
N PRO A 336 37.60 -2.05 -3.20
CA PRO A 336 38.99 -2.13 -2.81
C PRO A 336 39.16 -2.26 -1.29
N ASP A 337 40.07 -3.14 -0.85
CA ASP A 337 40.40 -3.30 0.57
C ASP A 337 40.69 -1.95 1.24
N GLY A 338 39.90 -1.61 2.27
CA GLY A 338 40.04 -0.39 3.06
C GLY A 338 39.23 0.83 2.59
N VAL A 339 38.30 0.65 1.65
CA VAL A 339 37.32 1.68 1.25
C VAL A 339 35.92 1.22 1.64
N ASP A 340 35.21 2.04 2.41
CA ASP A 340 33.82 1.75 2.77
C ASP A 340 32.90 1.90 1.53
N TRP A 341 31.88 1.06 1.41
CA TRP A 341 31.00 1.02 0.23
C TRP A 341 30.20 2.32 -0.02
N TRP A 342 30.07 3.17 1.00
CA TRP A 342 29.40 4.48 0.92
C TRP A 342 30.36 5.64 0.57
N ASP A 343 31.66 5.39 0.43
CA ASP A 343 32.62 6.39 -0.01
C ASP A 343 32.39 6.71 -1.51
N PRO A 344 32.22 7.97 -1.93
CA PRO A 344 32.11 8.35 -3.34
C PRO A 344 33.28 7.86 -4.23
N LEU A 345 34.41 7.47 -3.63
CA LEU A 345 35.52 6.84 -4.33
C LEU A 345 35.23 5.39 -4.75
N ALA A 346 34.31 4.68 -4.07
CA ALA A 346 33.86 3.33 -4.40
C ALA A 346 33.11 3.27 -5.74
N ASP A 347 32.43 4.36 -6.14
CA ASP A 347 31.77 4.47 -7.45
C ASP A 347 32.75 4.32 -8.63
N ASN A 348 34.04 4.62 -8.43
CA ASN A 348 35.08 4.45 -9.46
C ASN A 348 35.51 2.97 -9.66
N ALA A 349 35.02 2.04 -8.84
CA ALA A 349 35.30 0.61 -8.99
C ALA A 349 34.45 -0.03 -10.11
N VAL A 350 33.29 0.54 -10.42
CA VAL A 350 32.42 0.08 -11.53
C VAL A 350 33.10 0.35 -12.86
N ARG A 351 33.29 -0.68 -13.68
CA ARG A 351 33.90 -0.56 -15.01
C ARG A 351 32.93 -1.12 -16.05
N PRO A 352 31.96 -0.30 -16.53
CA PRO A 352 30.93 -0.73 -17.48
C PRO A 352 31.46 -1.34 -18.78
N GLU A 353 32.73 -1.06 -19.12
CA GLU A 353 33.45 -1.58 -20.28
C GLU A 353 33.85 -3.06 -20.14
N VAL A 354 33.96 -3.60 -18.92
CA VAL A 354 34.44 -4.97 -18.64
C VAL A 354 33.48 -5.79 -17.78
N ASP A 355 32.62 -5.15 -16.98
CA ASP A 355 31.70 -5.83 -16.07
C ASP A 355 30.68 -6.69 -16.85
N ALA A 356 30.51 -7.94 -16.42
CA ALA A 356 29.65 -8.89 -17.12
C ALA A 356 29.05 -9.94 -16.18
N VAL A 357 27.86 -10.43 -16.53
CA VAL A 357 27.21 -11.58 -15.89
C VAL A 357 27.04 -12.71 -16.90
N LEU A 358 27.09 -13.96 -16.45
CA LEU A 358 26.73 -15.11 -17.26
C LEU A 358 25.24 -15.39 -17.10
N VAL A 359 24.49 -15.26 -18.19
CA VAL A 359 23.08 -15.64 -18.25
C VAL A 359 22.94 -16.84 -19.16
N ASN A 360 22.50 -17.98 -18.62
CA ASN A 360 22.45 -19.26 -19.34
C ASN A 360 23.78 -19.63 -20.02
N GLY A 361 24.91 -19.30 -19.38
CA GLY A 361 26.27 -19.53 -19.91
C GLY A 361 26.74 -18.53 -20.98
N ILE A 362 25.92 -17.54 -21.34
CA ILE A 362 26.27 -16.48 -22.30
C ILE A 362 26.71 -15.24 -21.53
N ARG A 363 27.85 -14.65 -21.92
CA ARG A 363 28.34 -13.41 -21.32
C ARG A 363 27.46 -12.24 -21.74
N VAL A 364 26.81 -11.61 -20.76
CA VAL A 364 26.01 -10.39 -20.90
C VAL A 364 26.81 -9.25 -20.29
N ALA A 365 27.13 -8.26 -21.12
CA ALA A 365 27.87 -7.04 -20.76
C ALA A 365 27.24 -5.83 -21.46
N ARG A 366 27.72 -4.62 -21.16
CA ARG A 366 27.31 -3.39 -21.86
C ARG A 366 27.31 -3.58 -23.39
N GLY A 367 26.21 -3.21 -24.03
CA GLY A 367 25.98 -3.39 -25.48
C GLY A 367 25.30 -4.70 -25.87
N SER A 368 25.16 -5.67 -24.96
CA SER A 368 24.41 -6.91 -25.22
C SER A 368 22.92 -6.60 -25.42
N ARG A 369 22.25 -7.39 -26.28
CA ARG A 369 20.79 -7.34 -26.41
C ARG A 369 20.17 -8.48 -25.63
N VAL A 370 19.14 -8.16 -24.87
CA VAL A 370 18.38 -9.12 -24.05
C VAL A 370 16.89 -8.96 -24.32
N ARG A 371 16.13 -10.02 -24.08
CA ARG A 371 14.67 -9.97 -23.96
C ARG A 371 14.31 -10.01 -22.49
N LEU A 372 13.43 -9.11 -22.07
CA LEU A 372 13.00 -9.00 -20.68
C LEU A 372 11.94 -10.07 -20.38
N ARG A 373 12.15 -10.81 -19.30
CA ARG A 373 11.30 -11.87 -18.76
C ARG A 373 11.12 -11.62 -17.25
N PRO A 374 10.57 -10.47 -16.84
CA PRO A 374 10.33 -10.18 -15.43
C PRO A 374 9.51 -11.29 -14.81
N ARG A 375 9.93 -11.73 -13.61
CA ARG A 375 9.21 -12.76 -12.87
C ARG A 375 8.05 -12.14 -12.08
N ARG A 376 7.18 -12.98 -11.54
CA ARG A 376 5.98 -12.55 -10.80
C ARG A 376 6.28 -11.77 -9.50
N ASN A 377 7.55 -11.74 -9.08
CA ASN A 377 8.04 -11.05 -7.89
C ASN A 377 8.75 -9.72 -8.24
N ALA A 378 8.74 -9.32 -9.52
CA ALA A 378 9.31 -8.06 -9.99
C ALA A 378 8.41 -6.86 -9.65
N ASP A 379 8.94 -5.65 -9.77
CA ASP A 379 8.18 -4.41 -9.56
C ASP A 379 6.96 -4.39 -10.52
N ALA A 380 5.82 -3.88 -10.07
CA ALA A 380 4.59 -3.84 -10.85
C ALA A 380 4.78 -3.12 -12.20
N GLN A 381 5.77 -2.22 -12.30
CA GLN A 381 6.12 -1.54 -13.54
C GLN A 381 6.78 -2.45 -14.59
N ASP A 382 7.42 -3.54 -14.17
CA ASP A 382 8.15 -4.44 -15.08
C ASP A 382 7.22 -5.24 -16.00
N ILE A 383 5.95 -5.41 -15.58
CA ILE A 383 4.91 -6.06 -16.40
C ILE A 383 4.75 -5.35 -17.76
N PHE A 384 4.92 -4.03 -17.82
CA PHE A 384 4.75 -3.25 -19.05
C PHE A 384 5.89 -3.42 -20.06
N VAL A 385 7.01 -4.01 -19.63
CA VAL A 385 8.18 -4.28 -20.48
C VAL A 385 8.44 -5.77 -20.70
N ALA A 386 7.58 -6.64 -20.16
CA ALA A 386 7.64 -8.07 -20.37
C ALA A 386 7.63 -8.43 -21.87
N GLY A 387 8.60 -9.24 -22.29
CA GLY A 387 8.77 -9.69 -23.67
C GLY A 387 9.45 -8.69 -24.61
N LYS A 388 9.66 -7.43 -24.19
CA LYS A 388 10.35 -6.42 -24.99
C LYS A 388 11.85 -6.69 -25.07
N THR A 389 12.48 -6.16 -26.11
CA THR A 389 13.93 -6.21 -26.27
C THR A 389 14.56 -4.96 -25.66
N ALA A 390 15.71 -5.14 -25.03
CA ALA A 390 16.44 -4.07 -24.37
C ALA A 390 17.94 -4.21 -24.62
N ARG A 391 18.64 -3.09 -24.58
CA ARG A 391 20.10 -3.00 -24.61
C ARG A 391 20.63 -2.88 -23.20
N VAL A 392 21.61 -3.71 -22.87
CA VAL A 392 22.33 -3.65 -21.59
C VAL A 392 23.24 -2.44 -21.60
N THR A 393 23.13 -1.59 -20.58
CA THR A 393 23.99 -0.41 -20.41
C THR A 393 25.02 -0.61 -19.30
N SER A 394 24.70 -1.42 -18.29
CA SER A 394 25.60 -1.70 -17.17
C SER A 394 25.25 -3.02 -16.47
N VAL A 395 26.20 -3.55 -15.70
CA VAL A 395 26.01 -4.68 -14.80
C VAL A 395 26.52 -4.25 -13.43
N HIS A 396 25.70 -4.42 -12.39
CA HIS A 396 25.99 -4.00 -11.03
C HIS A 396 25.89 -5.18 -10.07
N SER A 397 26.51 -5.06 -8.90
CA SER A 397 26.18 -5.86 -7.72
C SER A 397 25.50 -4.93 -6.72
N ASP A 398 24.44 -5.39 -6.08
CA ASP A 398 23.93 -4.70 -4.90
C ASP A 398 24.81 -5.02 -3.68
N VAL A 399 24.45 -4.42 -2.55
CA VAL A 399 25.11 -4.62 -1.25
C VAL A 399 24.95 -6.05 -0.70
N GLU A 400 24.01 -6.83 -1.24
CA GLU A 400 23.77 -8.23 -0.89
C GLU A 400 24.54 -9.22 -1.78
N GLY A 401 25.29 -8.72 -2.77
CA GLY A 401 26.00 -9.55 -3.75
C GLY A 401 25.15 -10.03 -4.92
N ASN A 402 23.87 -9.64 -4.99
CA ASN A 402 23.00 -9.96 -6.11
C ASN A 402 23.38 -9.11 -7.32
N LYS A 403 23.43 -9.77 -8.48
CA LYS A 403 23.80 -9.12 -9.73
C LYS A 403 22.57 -8.49 -10.36
N HIS A 404 22.72 -7.30 -10.91
CA HIS A 404 21.65 -6.56 -11.56
C HIS A 404 22.10 -6.11 -12.94
N VAL A 405 21.25 -6.31 -13.95
CA VAL A 405 21.50 -5.91 -15.34
C VAL A 405 20.71 -4.64 -15.61
N GLY A 406 21.42 -3.51 -15.76
CA GLY A 406 20.83 -2.23 -16.14
C GLY A 406 20.56 -2.18 -17.64
N VAL A 407 19.32 -1.89 -18.04
CA VAL A 407 18.88 -1.93 -19.44
C VAL A 407 18.12 -0.67 -19.86
N VAL A 408 18.14 -0.41 -21.17
CA VAL A 408 17.29 0.56 -21.87
C VAL A 408 16.44 -0.19 -22.89
N VAL A 409 15.11 -0.04 -22.82
CA VAL A 409 14.16 -0.74 -23.70
C VAL A 409 14.18 -0.12 -25.10
N ASP A 410 14.30 -0.94 -26.14
CA ASP A 410 14.46 -0.47 -27.53
C ASP A 410 13.25 0.32 -28.05
N GLU A 411 12.05 -0.01 -27.56
CA GLU A 411 10.78 0.60 -27.97
C GLU A 411 10.34 1.77 -27.07
N ASP A 412 11.18 2.20 -26.12
CA ASP A 412 10.87 3.31 -25.23
C ASP A 412 10.98 4.66 -25.98
N PRO A 413 9.89 5.44 -26.12
CA PRO A 413 9.91 6.76 -26.77
C PRO A 413 10.86 7.77 -26.11
N ALA A 414 11.27 7.51 -24.86
CA ALA A 414 12.19 8.34 -24.09
C ALA A 414 13.61 7.73 -23.99
N ALA A 415 13.93 6.65 -24.71
CA ALA A 415 15.22 5.95 -24.62
C ALA A 415 16.45 6.88 -24.72
N ASP A 416 16.39 7.88 -25.60
CA ASP A 416 17.48 8.87 -25.79
C ASP A 416 17.66 9.78 -24.55
N LEU A 417 16.60 10.01 -23.78
CA LEU A 417 16.62 10.81 -22.54
C LEU A 417 17.22 10.01 -21.37
N HIS A 418 16.96 8.70 -21.34
CA HIS A 418 17.46 7.77 -20.33
C HIS A 418 18.97 7.58 -20.40
N ASP A 419 19.53 7.49 -21.62
CA ASP A 419 20.97 7.42 -21.83
C ASP A 419 21.71 8.71 -21.41
N TRP A 420 21.05 9.88 -21.45
CA TRP A 420 21.66 11.17 -21.09
C TRP A 420 21.67 11.47 -19.58
N TYR A 421 20.67 11.00 -18.82
CA TYR A 421 20.57 11.24 -17.37
C TYR A 421 20.83 9.99 -16.49
N GLY A 422 21.15 8.82 -17.07
CA GLY A 422 21.58 7.64 -16.33
C GLY A 422 20.46 6.87 -15.62
N ARG A 423 19.23 6.91 -16.15
CA ARG A 423 18.08 6.22 -15.54
C ARG A 423 17.78 4.92 -16.30
N TYR A 424 18.16 3.79 -15.72
CA TYR A 424 18.01 2.46 -16.29
C TYR A 424 16.92 1.65 -15.56
N LEU A 425 16.36 0.66 -16.24
CA LEU A 425 15.60 -0.41 -15.58
C LEU A 425 16.56 -1.51 -15.16
N TYR A 426 16.37 -2.11 -14.01
CA TYR A 426 17.26 -3.12 -13.45
C TYR A 426 16.55 -4.45 -13.35
N PHE A 427 17.17 -5.50 -13.88
CA PHE A 427 16.63 -6.86 -13.86
C PHE A 427 17.65 -7.84 -13.29
N SER A 428 17.17 -8.88 -12.63
CA SER A 428 18.02 -10.00 -12.22
C SER A 428 18.48 -10.81 -13.45
N PRO A 429 19.65 -11.50 -13.40
CA PRO A 429 20.16 -12.30 -14.51
C PRO A 429 19.20 -13.38 -15.01
N ASP A 430 18.34 -13.89 -14.14
CA ASP A 430 17.33 -14.91 -14.43
C ASP A 430 16.01 -14.35 -14.99
N GLU A 431 15.90 -13.01 -15.07
CA GLU A 431 14.79 -12.25 -15.65
C GLU A 431 15.13 -11.68 -17.04
N VAL A 432 16.32 -11.97 -17.54
CA VAL A 432 16.75 -11.55 -18.87
C VAL A 432 17.14 -12.76 -19.72
N GLU A 433 16.81 -12.72 -21.01
CA GLU A 433 17.14 -13.78 -21.96
C GLU A 433 18.07 -13.20 -23.04
N PRO A 434 19.36 -13.61 -23.12
CA PRO A 434 20.29 -13.08 -24.10
C PRO A 434 19.81 -13.36 -25.53
N LEU A 435 19.74 -12.30 -26.34
CA LEU A 435 19.48 -12.41 -27.76
C LEU A 435 20.83 -12.59 -28.45
N GLN A 436 21.10 -13.79 -28.96
CA GLN A 436 22.37 -14.08 -29.64
C GLN A 436 22.66 -13.01 -30.69
N SER A 437 23.81 -12.34 -30.54
CA SER A 437 24.33 -11.48 -31.59
C SER A 437 24.67 -12.39 -32.78
N GLN A 438 24.00 -12.20 -33.92
CA GLN A 438 24.57 -12.62 -35.20
C GLN A 438 25.91 -11.91 -35.33
N HIS A 439 26.99 -12.56 -34.91
CA HIS A 439 28.32 -12.17 -35.34
C HIS A 439 28.34 -12.40 -36.85
N SER A 440 28.26 -11.30 -37.59
CA SER A 440 28.76 -11.24 -38.95
C SER A 440 30.23 -11.65 -38.88
N THR A 441 30.51 -12.92 -39.14
CA THR A 441 31.80 -13.32 -39.67
C THR A 441 31.90 -12.68 -41.05
N ASN A 442 32.79 -11.72 -41.20
CA ASN A 442 33.37 -11.44 -42.51
C ASN A 442 34.89 -11.24 -42.34
N PRO A 443 35.66 -11.71 -43.34
CA PRO A 443 37.08 -12.08 -43.22
C PRO A 443 38.05 -10.92 -43.04
#